data_AF-A0A2X2BI23-F1
#
_entry.id   AF-A0A2X2BI23-F1
#
_cell.length_a   1.000
_cell.length_b   1.000
_cell.length_c   1.000
_cell.angle_alpha   90.00
_cell.angle_beta   90.00
_cell.angle_gamma   90.00
#
_symmetry.space_group_name_H-M   'P 1'
#
loop_
_entity.id
_entity.type
_entity.pdbx_description
1 polymer ?
#
loop_
_entity_poly.entity_id
_entity_poly.type
_entity_poly.pdbx_seq_one_letter_code
_entity_poly.pdbx_strand_id
1 'polypeptide(L)' 'MSEAIRLTQYSHGAGCGCKISPKVLETILHSEQAKFHDPHLLVGNETKDDAAVYDLGNGTGIISTTDFFYANC' A
#
# COMPACT_ATOMS: atom_id res chain seq x y z
N MET A 1 -8.34 -30.66 -25.51
CA MET A 1 -9.18 -30.00 -24.48
C MET A 1 -8.23 -29.21 -23.62
N SER A 2 -8.32 -27.88 -23.58
CA SER A 2 -7.42 -27.07 -22.74
C SER A 2 -7.78 -27.30 -21.28
N GLU A 3 -6.83 -27.76 -20.48
CA GLU A 3 -6.98 -27.83 -19.03
C GLU A 3 -7.31 -26.45 -18.47
N ALA A 4 -8.30 -26.38 -17.57
CA ALA A 4 -8.67 -25.14 -16.91
C ALA A 4 -7.54 -24.72 -15.96
N ILE A 5 -6.80 -23.67 -16.33
CA ILE A 5 -5.74 -23.10 -15.50
C ILE A 5 -6.40 -22.47 -14.25
N ARG A 6 -6.14 -23.05 -13.08
CA ARG A 6 -6.53 -22.49 -11.80
C ARG A 6 -5.44 -21.53 -11.33
N LEU A 7 -5.71 -20.22 -11.30
CA LEU A 7 -4.70 -19.24 -10.83
C LEU A 7 -4.25 -19.52 -9.39
N THR A 8 -5.12 -20.09 -8.57
CA THR A 8 -4.84 -20.53 -7.20
C THR A 8 -3.81 -21.67 -7.12
N GLN A 9 -3.49 -22.37 -8.21
CA GLN A 9 -2.45 -23.40 -8.20
C GLN A 9 -1.03 -22.81 -8.14
N TYR A 10 -0.89 -21.52 -8.45
CA TYR A 10 0.36 -20.77 -8.29
C TYR A 10 0.51 -20.18 -6.88
N SER A 11 -0.47 -20.42 -6.00
CA SER A 11 -0.46 -20.07 -4.58
C SER A 11 0.06 -21.28 -3.78
N HIS A 12 1.25 -21.15 -3.17
CA HIS A 12 1.82 -22.13 -2.23
C HIS A 12 1.17 -22.12 -0.82
N GLY A 13 0.21 -21.21 -0.56
CA GLY A 13 -0.72 -21.18 0.57
C GLY A 13 -0.20 -20.53 1.88
N ALA A 14 -1.02 -19.63 2.46
CA ALA A 14 -1.46 -19.59 3.88
C ALA A 14 -2.47 -18.44 4.09
N GLY A 15 -3.69 -18.74 4.56
CA GLY A 15 -4.83 -17.83 4.59
C GLY A 15 -4.75 -16.59 5.49
N CYS A 16 -5.77 -15.74 5.37
CA CYS A 16 -6.14 -14.54 6.16
C CYS A 16 -5.09 -13.42 6.34
N GLY A 17 -3.81 -13.63 6.02
CA GLY A 17 -2.72 -12.75 6.43
C GLY A 17 -1.77 -12.30 5.33
N CYS A 18 -2.20 -12.26 4.07
CA CYS A 18 -1.33 -11.93 2.92
C CYS A 18 -0.81 -10.47 2.86
N LYS A 19 -1.06 -9.68 3.92
CA LYS A 19 -0.53 -8.32 4.05
C LYS A 19 0.92 -8.39 4.51
N ILE A 20 1.80 -7.59 3.89
CA ILE A 20 3.18 -7.42 4.35
C ILE A 20 3.14 -6.95 5.81
N SER A 21 3.92 -7.62 6.68
CA SER A 21 3.95 -7.22 8.10
C SER A 21 4.37 -5.75 8.24
N PRO A 22 3.81 -4.98 9.18
CA PRO A 22 4.14 -3.56 9.33
C PRO A 22 5.64 -3.29 9.48
N LYS A 23 6.36 -4.19 10.16
CA LYS A 23 7.81 -4.11 10.34
C LYS A 23 8.59 -4.23 9.03
N VAL A 24 8.14 -5.10 8.12
CA VAL A 24 8.78 -5.27 6.80
C VAL A 24 8.42 -4.10 5.88
N LEU A 25 7.17 -3.63 5.93
CA LEU A 25 6.74 -2.45 5.18
C LEU A 25 7.53 -1.21 5.59
N GLU A 26 7.78 -1.03 6.89
CA GLU A 26 8.61 0.07 7.42
C GLU A 26 10.03 0.03 6.85
N THR A 27 10.65 -1.15 6.74
CA THR A 27 11.97 -1.29 6.08
C THR A 27 11.93 -0.98 4.58
N ILE A 28 10.86 -1.35 3.88
CA ILE A 28 10.70 -1.10 2.44
C ILE A 28 10.50 0.39 2.15
N LEU A 29 9.70 1.07 2.97
CA LEU A 29 9.41 2.49 2.85
C LEU A 29 10.48 3.38 3.50
N HIS A 30 11.42 2.79 4.23
CA HIS A 30 12.51 3.53 4.86
C HIS A 30 13.38 4.20 3.78
N SER A 31 13.40 5.54 3.80
CA SER A 31 14.22 6.36 2.93
C SER A 31 15.13 7.24 3.76
N GLU A 32 16.39 7.37 3.36
CA GLU A 32 17.35 8.31 3.97
C GLU A 32 17.10 9.77 3.51
N GLN A 33 16.11 9.99 2.65
CA GLN A 33 15.74 11.33 2.19
C GLN A 33 15.11 12.14 3.33
N ALA A 34 15.34 13.46 3.30
CA ALA A 34 14.75 14.39 4.24
C ALA A 34 13.22 14.23 4.25
N LYS A 35 12.63 14.27 5.45
CA LYS A 35 11.17 14.22 5.61
C LYS A 35 10.53 15.31 4.75
N PHE A 36 9.68 14.90 3.82
CA PHE A 36 8.92 15.81 3.00
C PHE A 36 7.82 16.43 3.87
N HIS A 37 7.87 17.75 4.05
CA HIS A 37 6.88 18.48 4.81
C HIS A 37 6.25 19.55 3.92
N ASP A 38 4.99 19.34 3.57
CA ASP A 38 4.18 20.28 2.80
C ASP A 38 2.89 20.54 3.59
N PRO A 39 2.55 21.81 3.93
CA PRO A 39 1.32 22.15 4.65
C PRO A 39 0.03 21.66 3.97
N HIS A 40 0.04 21.42 2.67
CA HIS A 40 -1.10 20.88 1.94
C HIS A 40 -1.20 19.35 1.99
N LEU A 41 -0.16 18.65 2.46
CA LEU A 41 -0.21 17.21 2.72
C LEU A 41 -0.89 16.98 4.07
N LEU A 42 -2.19 16.65 4.04
CA LEU A 42 -3.01 16.47 5.23
C LEU A 42 -2.76 15.12 5.91
N VAL A 43 -2.53 14.07 5.11
CA VAL A 43 -2.20 12.71 5.56
C VAL A 43 -1.10 12.18 4.66
N GLY A 44 0.05 11.85 5.25
CA GLY A 44 1.27 11.49 4.55
C GLY A 44 1.82 10.13 4.99
N ASN A 45 3.07 9.84 4.61
CA ASN A 45 3.73 8.59 4.99
C ASN A 45 4.13 8.54 6.47
N GLU A 46 4.18 9.68 7.18
CA GLU A 46 4.41 9.68 8.62
C GLU A 46 3.26 9.07 9.43
N THR A 47 2.05 9.10 8.86
CA THR A 47 0.85 8.55 9.47
C THR A 47 0.62 7.15 8.89
N LYS A 48 0.43 6.14 9.75
CA LYS A 48 0.24 4.73 9.35
C LYS A 48 -1.21 4.47 8.91
N ASP A 49 -1.73 5.35 8.05
CA ASP A 49 -3.09 5.34 7.53
C ASP A 49 -3.18 4.58 6.19
N ASP A 50 -4.39 4.22 5.78
CA ASP A 50 -4.65 3.43 4.57
C ASP A 50 -4.51 4.23 3.25
N ALA A 51 -4.38 5.57 3.32
CA ALA A 51 -4.30 6.44 2.16
C ALA A 51 -3.59 7.77 2.49
N ALA A 52 -2.97 8.37 1.49
CA ALA A 52 -2.49 9.75 1.54
C ALA A 52 -3.59 10.72 1.11
N VAL A 53 -3.63 11.90 1.73
CA VAL A 53 -4.59 12.97 1.42
C VAL A 53 -3.85 14.28 1.22
N TYR A 54 -4.08 14.93 0.08
CA TYR A 54 -3.47 16.21 -0.28
C TYR A 54 -4.54 17.25 -0.62
N ASP A 55 -4.46 18.44 -0.03
CA ASP A 55 -5.36 19.58 -0.30
C ASP A 55 -4.92 20.35 -1.55
N LEU A 56 -5.86 20.65 -2.45
CA LEU A 56 -5.62 21.47 -3.63
C LEU A 56 -5.77 22.98 -3.37
N GLY A 57 -6.13 23.37 -2.14
CA GLY A 57 -6.25 24.78 -1.72
C GLY A 57 -7.53 25.47 -2.18
N ASN A 58 -8.47 24.73 -2.77
CA ASN A 58 -9.79 25.20 -3.18
C ASN A 58 -10.93 24.48 -2.43
N GLY A 59 -10.61 23.85 -1.30
CA GLY A 59 -11.55 23.02 -0.54
C GLY A 59 -11.75 21.61 -1.11
N THR A 60 -10.95 21.20 -2.10
CA THR A 60 -10.97 19.85 -2.67
C THR A 60 -9.67 19.13 -2.34
N GLY A 61 -9.77 17.87 -1.91
CA GLY A 61 -8.61 17.01 -1.63
C GLY A 61 -8.45 15.88 -2.64
N ILE A 62 -7.21 15.50 -2.93
CA ILE A 62 -6.84 14.27 -3.62
C ILE A 62 -6.59 13.18 -2.57
N ILE A 63 -7.25 12.04 -2.75
CA ILE A 63 -6.99 10.83 -1.97
C ILE A 63 -6.27 9.84 -2.87
N SER A 64 -5.12 9.34 -2.41
CA SER A 64 -4.33 8.35 -3.12
C SER A 64 -4.00 7.18 -2.20
N THR A 65 -4.31 5.98 -2.65
CA THR A 65 -3.96 4.74 -1.95
C THR A 65 -3.46 3.73 -2.97
N THR A 66 -2.57 2.85 -2.53
CA THR A 66 -2.10 1.74 -3.34
C THR A 66 -2.05 0.50 -2.45
N ASP A 67 -2.54 -0.61 -2.97
CA ASP A 67 -2.60 -1.88 -2.25
C ASP A 67 -1.81 -2.92 -3.03
N PHE A 68 -0.96 -3.66 -2.31
CA PHE A 68 -0.18 -4.75 -2.89
C PHE A 68 -0.62 -6.07 -2.27
N PHE A 69 -1.03 -7.00 -3.13
CA PHE A 69 -1.35 -8.37 -2.74
C PHE A 69 -0.43 -9.33 -3.49
N TYR A 70 0.07 -10.35 -2.79
CA TYR A 70 0.70 -11.49 -3.46
C TYR A 70 -0.39 -12.43 -3.99
N ALA A 71 -0.11 -13.12 -5.09
CA ALA A 71 -0.93 -14.24 -5.61
C ALA A 71 -1.02 -15.44 -4.65
N ASN A 72 -0.50 -15.30 -3.42
CA ASN A 72 -0.51 -16.30 -2.36
C ASN A 72 -1.59 -16.06 -1.28
N CYS A 73 -2.56 -15.19 -1.59
CA CYS A 73 -3.94 -15.35 -1.14
C CYS A 73 -4.67 -16.14 -2.25
#